data_AF-B5YD46-F1
#
_entry.id   AF-B5YD46-F1
#
_cell.length_a   1.000
_cell.length_b   1.000
_cell.length_c   1.000
_cell.angle_alpha   90.00
_cell.angle_beta   90.00
_cell.angle_gamma   90.00
#
_symmetry.space_group_name_H-M   'P 1'
#
loop_
_entity.id
_entity.type
_entity.pdbx_description
1 polymer ?
#
loop_
_entity_poly.entity_id
_entity_poly.type
_entity_poly.pdbx_seq_one_letter_code
_entity_poly.pdbx_strand_id
1 'polypeptide(L)'
;MFNKVFWSIFLIIIGLSLLANNFDVPVLKDLWKLWPLVFIYTGIKLIFPKYRRNIKMREERYKILKLVEEGRIRADEAEELIKKLEEVSKKEKRYLRVNVVEKERNIVNITVPLSFLSWGLKFASTYAGKYGEKIEISPEEIKNLINDPDFKGRIVDINDVDDNVQVVIEII
;
A
#
# COMPACT_ATOMS: atom_id res chain seq x y z
N MET A 1 0.44 18.29 -10.52
CA MET A 1 1.63 19.18 -10.61
C MET A 1 2.58 18.82 -11.76
N PHE A 2 2.82 17.52 -12.04
CA PHE A 2 3.77 17.02 -13.05
C PHE A 2 3.59 17.53 -14.50
N ASN A 3 2.35 17.80 -14.95
CA ASN A 3 2.13 18.29 -16.32
C ASN A 3 2.70 19.70 -16.54
N LYS A 4 2.69 20.58 -15.52
CA LYS A 4 3.20 21.95 -15.68
C LYS A 4 4.70 21.97 -15.92
N VAL A 5 5.46 21.19 -15.13
CA VAL A 5 6.93 21.09 -15.27
C VAL A 5 7.33 20.50 -16.63
N PHE A 6 6.60 19.48 -17.10
CA PHE A 6 6.82 18.88 -18.42
C PHE A 6 6.64 19.91 -19.55
N TRP A 7 5.53 20.65 -19.56
CA TRP A 7 5.26 21.66 -20.58
C TRP A 7 6.26 22.82 -20.55
N SER A 8 6.73 23.23 -19.37
CA SER A 8 7.78 24.24 -19.24
C SER A 8 9.11 23.77 -19.86
N ILE A 9 9.55 22.55 -19.56
CA ILE A 9 10.77 21.98 -20.12
C ILE A 9 10.64 21.80 -21.64
N PHE A 10 9.48 21.33 -22.11
CA PHE A 10 9.20 21.16 -23.53
C PHE A 10 9.27 22.49 -24.31
N LEU A 11 8.68 23.56 -23.79
CA LEU A 11 8.74 24.89 -24.40
C LEU A 11 10.16 25.47 -24.40
N ILE A 12 10.93 25.24 -23.33
CA ILE A 12 12.34 25.68 -23.26
C ILE A 12 13.18 24.96 -24.33
N ILE A 13 13.02 23.65 -24.49
CA ILE A 13 13.74 22.84 -25.50
C ILE A 13 13.37 23.30 -26.91
N ILE A 14 12.08 23.57 -27.17
CA ILE A 14 11.61 24.12 -28.45
C ILE A 14 12.22 25.49 -28.72
N GLY A 15 12.20 26.39 -27.74
CA GLY A 15 12.76 27.73 -27.88
C GLY A 15 14.27 27.72 -28.14
N LEU A 16 15.02 26.90 -27.41
CA LEU A 16 16.45 26.70 -27.62
C LEU A 16 16.75 26.10 -29.00
N SER A 17 15.90 25.20 -29.49
CA SER A 17 16.05 24.61 -30.82
C SER A 17 15.78 25.61 -31.95
N LEU A 18 14.78 26.48 -31.79
CA LEU A 18 14.51 27.58 -32.72
C LEU A 18 15.67 28.57 -32.79
N LEU A 19 16.23 28.94 -31.63
CA LEU A 19 17.44 29.76 -31.54
C LEU A 19 18.62 29.08 -32.25
N ALA A 20 18.88 27.81 -31.93
CA ALA A 20 19.98 27.06 -32.52
C ALA A 20 19.90 26.97 -34.05
N ASN A 21 18.70 26.81 -34.62
CA ASN A 21 18.51 26.78 -36.07
C ASN A 21 18.80 28.14 -36.72
N ASN A 22 18.49 29.24 -36.02
CA ASN A 22 18.71 30.60 -36.52
C ASN A 22 20.18 31.05 -36.41
N PHE A 23 20.91 30.52 -35.42
CA PHE A 23 22.33 30.80 -35.15
C PHE A 23 23.29 29.70 -35.68
N ASP A 24 22.77 28.77 -36.48
CA ASP A 24 23.50 27.66 -37.11
C ASP A 24 24.35 26.81 -36.12
N VAL A 25 23.86 26.66 -34.89
CA VAL A 25 24.55 25.91 -33.83
C VAL A 25 24.44 24.40 -34.14
N PRO A 26 25.52 23.71 -34.55
CA PRO A 26 25.42 22.36 -35.11
C PRO A 26 24.96 21.31 -34.10
N VAL A 27 25.33 21.50 -32.83
CA VAL A 27 25.12 20.54 -31.73
C VAL A 27 23.63 20.36 -31.39
N LEU A 28 22.80 21.39 -31.61
CA LEU A 28 21.40 21.42 -31.19
C LEU A 28 20.42 21.12 -32.34
N LYS A 29 20.90 21.06 -33.59
CA LYS A 29 20.09 20.88 -34.80
C LYS A 29 19.38 19.52 -34.83
N ASP A 30 20.00 18.50 -34.25
CA ASP A 30 19.52 17.12 -34.28
C ASP A 30 18.67 16.70 -33.08
N LEU A 31 18.46 17.58 -32.09
CA LEU A 31 17.67 17.28 -30.89
C LEU A 31 16.24 16.83 -31.20
N TRP A 32 15.63 17.32 -32.28
CA TRP A 32 14.29 16.89 -32.70
C TRP A 32 14.23 15.42 -33.09
N LYS A 33 15.34 14.81 -33.56
CA LYS A 33 15.39 13.38 -33.93
C LYS A 33 15.16 12.45 -32.73
N LEU A 34 15.24 12.97 -31.50
CA LEU A 34 14.98 12.23 -30.27
C LEU A 34 13.49 12.10 -29.92
N TRP A 35 12.58 12.65 -30.73
CA TRP A 35 11.12 12.51 -30.52
C TRP A 35 10.63 11.06 -30.32
N PRO A 36 11.20 10.01 -30.96
CA PRO A 36 10.79 8.62 -30.72
C PRO A 36 11.03 8.17 -29.26
N LEU A 37 12.03 8.72 -28.57
CA LEU A 37 12.27 8.43 -27.15
C LEU A 37 11.13 8.92 -26.27
N VAL A 38 10.46 10.02 -26.64
CA VAL A 38 9.28 10.53 -25.92
C VAL A 38 8.10 9.57 -26.08
N PHE A 39 7.91 8.98 -27.27
CA PHE A 39 6.90 7.95 -27.50
C PHE A 39 7.20 6.65 -26.76
N ILE A 40 8.48 6.22 -26.74
CA ILE A 40 8.92 5.07 -25.96
C ILE A 40 8.68 5.32 -24.47
N TYR A 41 9.08 6.49 -23.95
CA TYR A 41 8.86 6.85 -22.55
C TYR A 41 7.38 6.91 -22.18
N THR A 42 6.54 7.52 -23.02
CA THR A 42 5.09 7.60 -22.77
C THR A 42 4.42 6.23 -22.86
N GLY A 43 4.81 5.39 -23.81
CA GLY A 43 4.38 3.99 -23.91
C GLY A 43 4.77 3.16 -22.68
N ILE A 44 6.04 3.24 -22.26
CA ILE A 44 6.51 2.59 -21.02
C ILE A 44 5.72 3.10 -19.82
N LYS A 45 5.54 4.41 -19.68
CA LYS A 45 4.81 5.04 -18.58
C LYS A 45 3.34 4.61 -18.49
N LEU A 46 2.70 4.30 -19.62
CA LEU A 46 1.33 3.75 -19.64
C LEU A 46 1.27 2.31 -19.10
N ILE A 47 2.33 1.51 -19.33
CA ILE A 47 2.41 0.10 -18.94
C ILE A 47 2.92 -0.07 -17.50
N PHE A 48 3.88 0.76 -17.09
CA PHE A 48 4.58 0.70 -15.80
C PHE A 48 3.70 0.60 -14.55
N PRO A 49 2.62 1.39 -14.39
CA PRO A 49 1.79 1.34 -13.17
C PRO A 49 1.09 -0.02 -13.01
N LYS A 50 0.72 -0.67 -14.11
CA LYS A 50 0.06 -1.99 -14.08
C LYS A 50 1.05 -3.09 -13.65
N TYR A 51 2.29 -3.04 -14.13
CA TYR A 51 3.32 -4.03 -13.79
C TYR A 51 3.73 -3.95 -12.31
N ARG A 52 4.01 -2.73 -11.81
CA ARG A 52 4.36 -2.50 -10.41
C ARG A 52 3.27 -3.00 -9.45
N ARG A 53 2.00 -2.80 -9.81
CA ARG A 53 0.85 -3.28 -9.02
C ARG A 53 0.81 -4.81 -8.94
N ASN A 54 0.99 -5.49 -10.07
CA ASN A 54 0.96 -6.95 -10.10
C ASN A 54 2.10 -7.59 -9.29
N ILE A 55 3.28 -6.96 -9.25
CA ILE A 55 4.38 -7.40 -8.39
C ILE A 55 3.98 -7.32 -6.92
N LYS A 56 3.52 -6.15 -6.45
CA LYS A 56 3.08 -5.97 -5.06
C LYS A 56 1.98 -6.96 -4.65
N MET A 57 0.99 -7.17 -5.53
CA MET A 57 -0.08 -8.14 -5.28
C MET A 57 0.43 -9.58 -5.12
N ARG A 58 1.42 -9.98 -5.92
CA ARG A 58 2.04 -11.32 -5.80
C ARG A 58 2.84 -11.45 -4.52
N GLU A 59 3.59 -10.42 -4.14
CA GLU A 59 4.35 -10.40 -2.87
C GLU A 59 3.44 -10.55 -1.66
N GLU A 60 2.33 -9.80 -1.60
CA GLU A 60 1.37 -9.89 -0.50
C GLU A 60 0.65 -11.26 -0.47
N ARG A 61 0.26 -11.80 -1.62
CA ARG A 61 -0.30 -13.17 -1.71
C ARG A 61 0.68 -14.21 -1.20
N TYR A 62 1.96 -14.10 -1.56
CA TYR A 62 2.99 -15.02 -1.08
C TYR A 62 3.13 -15.00 0.45
N LYS A 63 3.12 -13.80 1.07
CA LYS A 63 3.14 -13.67 2.54
C LYS A 63 1.93 -14.35 3.19
N ILE A 64 0.73 -14.16 2.65
CA ILE A 64 -0.50 -14.79 3.18
C ILE A 64 -0.39 -16.32 3.12
N LEU A 65 0.06 -16.86 1.98
CA LEU A 65 0.24 -18.31 1.83
C LEU A 65 1.30 -18.87 2.80
N LYS A 66 2.38 -18.11 3.05
CA LYS A 66 3.39 -18.49 4.02
C LYS A 66 2.84 -18.54 5.45
N LEU A 67 1.92 -17.64 5.82
CA LEU A 67 1.25 -17.70 7.12
C LEU A 67 0.36 -18.95 7.27
N VAL A 68 -0.25 -19.41 6.17
CA VAL A 68 -1.00 -20.68 6.16
C VAL A 68 -0.06 -21.87 6.34
N GLU A 69 1.06 -21.89 5.61
CA GLU A 69 2.09 -22.92 5.71
C GLU A 69 2.67 -23.03 7.12
N GLU A 70 2.91 -21.88 7.76
CA GLU A 70 3.40 -21.79 9.15
C GLU A 70 2.30 -22.09 10.19
N GLY A 71 1.05 -22.37 9.76
CA GLY A 71 -0.08 -22.65 10.64
C GLY A 71 -0.59 -21.46 11.46
N ARG A 72 -0.19 -20.24 11.08
CA ARG A 72 -0.56 -19.00 11.79
C ARG A 72 -1.96 -18.50 11.45
N ILE A 73 -2.46 -18.83 10.26
CA ILE A 73 -3.83 -18.55 9.82
C ILE A 73 -4.42 -19.77 9.12
N ARG A 74 -5.75 -19.87 9.10
CA ARG A 74 -6.46 -20.95 8.40
C ARG A 74 -6.65 -20.65 6.92
N ALA A 75 -6.94 -21.70 6.15
CA ALA A 75 -7.16 -21.59 4.70
C ALA A 75 -8.34 -20.67 4.33
N ASP A 76 -9.43 -20.69 5.09
CA ASP A 76 -10.59 -19.82 4.89
C ASP A 76 -10.29 -18.35 5.21
N GLU A 77 -9.47 -18.09 6.23
CA GLU A 77 -9.01 -16.73 6.55
C GLU A 77 -8.09 -16.18 5.45
N ALA A 78 -7.22 -17.03 4.90
CA ALA A 78 -6.35 -16.68 3.78
C ALA A 78 -7.14 -16.38 2.50
N GLU A 79 -8.20 -17.15 2.22
CA GLU A 79 -9.08 -16.90 1.08
C GLU A 79 -9.75 -15.52 1.18
N GLU A 80 -10.28 -15.17 2.35
CA GLU A 80 -10.90 -13.87 2.60
C GLU A 80 -9.90 -12.72 2.40
N LEU A 81 -8.67 -12.88 2.90
CA LEU A 81 -7.60 -11.90 2.74
C LEU A 81 -7.22 -11.69 1.26
N ILE A 82 -7.03 -12.77 0.53
CA ILE A 82 -6.65 -12.73 -0.88
C ILE A 82 -7.75 -12.08 -1.72
N LYS A 83 -9.02 -12.43 -1.46
CA LYS A 83 -10.17 -11.86 -2.17
C LYS A 83 -10.25 -10.35 -1.96
N LYS A 84 -10.18 -9.89 -0.71
CA LYS A 84 -10.19 -8.45 -0.41
C LYS A 84 -9.01 -7.73 -1.05
N LEU A 85 -7.82 -8.36 -1.09
CA LEU A 85 -6.62 -7.77 -1.67
C LEU A 85 -6.83 -7.48 -3.16
N GLU A 86 -7.55 -8.34 -3.88
CA GLU A 86 -7.91 -8.13 -5.29
C GLU A 86 -8.94 -7.00 -5.47
N GLU A 87 -9.87 -6.84 -4.52
CA GLU A 87 -10.95 -5.86 -4.56
C GLU A 87 -10.46 -4.41 -4.31
N VAL A 88 -9.38 -4.20 -3.56
CA VAL A 88 -8.90 -2.85 -3.14
C VAL A 88 -8.37 -1.98 -4.31
N SER A 89 -8.39 -2.48 -5.53
CA SER A 89 -7.58 -1.98 -6.65
C SER A 89 -7.78 -0.54 -7.15
N LYS A 90 -8.62 0.34 -6.56
CA LYS A 90 -8.81 1.70 -7.10
C LYS A 90 -9.09 2.89 -6.17
N LYS A 91 -9.39 2.77 -4.87
CA LYS A 91 -9.88 3.93 -4.08
C LYS A 91 -9.34 4.14 -2.68
N GLU A 92 -8.65 3.17 -2.07
CA GLU A 92 -8.28 3.31 -0.65
C GLU A 92 -6.98 4.10 -0.45
N LYS A 93 -7.09 5.18 0.33
CA LYS A 93 -5.99 6.08 0.68
C LYS A 93 -5.40 5.82 2.07
N ARG A 94 -6.01 4.94 2.86
CA ARG A 94 -5.66 4.66 4.25
C ARG A 94 -5.36 3.19 4.43
N TYR A 95 -4.39 2.90 5.29
CA TYR A 95 -3.93 1.55 5.57
C TYR A 95 -4.01 1.28 7.06
N LEU A 96 -4.06 -0.01 7.40
CA LEU A 96 -3.96 -0.56 8.73
C LEU A 96 -2.64 -1.31 8.84
N ARG A 97 -1.93 -1.12 9.95
CA ARG A 97 -0.88 -2.04 10.37
C ARG A 97 -1.44 -2.97 11.42
N VAL A 98 -1.23 -4.28 11.21
CA VAL A 98 -1.54 -5.33 12.17
C VAL A 98 -0.21 -5.92 12.62
N ASN A 99 0.06 -5.80 13.91
CA ASN A 99 1.27 -6.31 14.54
C ASN A 99 0.91 -7.24 15.69
N VAL A 100 1.51 -8.42 15.71
CA VAL A 100 1.41 -9.37 16.83
C VAL A 100 2.80 -9.79 17.22
N VAL A 101 3.10 -9.59 18.50
CA VAL A 101 4.32 -10.01 19.17
C VAL A 101 3.94 -11.11 20.16
N GLU A 102 4.62 -12.24 20.11
CA GLU A 102 4.50 -13.31 21.10
C GLU A 102 5.91 -13.68 21.55
N LYS A 103 6.14 -13.70 22.87
CA LYS A 103 7.45 -14.01 23.46
C LYS A 103 8.57 -13.16 22.86
N GLU A 104 8.32 -11.86 22.74
CA GLU A 104 9.22 -10.85 22.14
C GLU A 104 9.52 -11.06 20.64
N ARG A 105 8.82 -11.98 19.95
CA ARG A 105 8.98 -12.24 18.52
C ARG A 105 7.79 -11.72 17.74
N ASN A 106 8.08 -10.95 16.68
CA ASN A 106 7.06 -10.54 15.71
C ASN A 106 6.56 -11.74 14.91
N ILE A 107 5.39 -12.26 15.27
CA ILE A 107 4.75 -13.38 14.55
C ILE A 107 3.83 -12.87 13.44
N VAL A 108 3.30 -11.65 13.55
CA VAL A 108 2.52 -11.02 12.48
C VAL A 108 2.96 -9.57 12.37
N ASN A 109 3.29 -9.15 11.15
CA ASN A 109 3.52 -7.74 10.84
C ASN A 109 3.12 -7.50 9.39
N ILE A 110 1.87 -7.10 9.18
CA ILE A 110 1.31 -6.87 7.86
C ILE A 110 0.69 -5.47 7.77
N THR A 111 0.77 -4.87 6.59
CA THR A 111 0.09 -3.62 6.28
C THR A 111 -0.98 -3.90 5.25
N VAL A 112 -2.24 -3.83 5.69
CA VAL A 112 -3.41 -4.11 4.85
C VAL A 112 -4.21 -2.83 4.62
N PRO A 113 -4.98 -2.72 3.54
CA PRO A 113 -5.86 -1.57 3.34
C PRO A 113 -6.95 -1.42 4.42
N LEU A 114 -7.45 -0.20 4.67
CA LEU A 114 -8.45 0.04 5.73
C LEU A 114 -9.73 -0.79 5.59
N SER A 115 -10.12 -1.19 4.38
CA SER A 115 -11.22 -2.14 4.13
C SER A 115 -11.09 -3.47 4.88
N PHE A 116 -9.89 -3.83 5.33
CA PHE A 116 -9.63 -5.06 6.09
C PHE A 116 -9.89 -4.93 7.59
N LEU A 117 -10.36 -3.78 8.07
CA LEU A 117 -10.55 -3.54 9.50
C LEU A 117 -11.42 -4.59 10.18
N SER A 118 -12.54 -4.97 9.56
CA SER A 118 -13.44 -6.00 10.10
C SER A 118 -12.74 -7.35 10.29
N TRP A 119 -11.86 -7.71 9.35
CA TRP A 119 -11.04 -8.92 9.45
C TRP A 119 -9.98 -8.77 10.55
N GLY A 120 -9.29 -7.62 10.60
CA GLY A 120 -8.26 -7.36 11.63
C GLY A 120 -8.84 -7.42 13.04
N LEU A 121 -10.02 -6.84 13.26
CA LEU A 121 -10.74 -6.90 14.54
C LEU A 121 -11.15 -8.34 14.88
N LYS A 122 -11.75 -9.08 13.95
CA LYS A 122 -12.14 -10.47 14.17
C LYS A 122 -10.93 -11.35 14.51
N PHE A 123 -9.82 -11.17 13.81
CA PHE A 123 -8.57 -11.86 14.08
C PHE A 123 -8.05 -11.52 15.48
N ALA A 124 -7.96 -10.23 15.82
CA ALA A 124 -7.51 -9.80 17.13
C ALA A 124 -8.42 -10.32 18.25
N SER A 125 -9.75 -10.31 18.08
CA SER A 125 -10.68 -10.86 19.08
C SER A 125 -10.53 -12.37 19.25
N THR A 126 -10.34 -13.11 18.16
CA THR A 126 -10.11 -14.56 18.20
C THR A 126 -8.78 -14.89 18.87
N TYR A 127 -7.74 -14.10 18.56
CA TYR A 127 -6.42 -14.27 19.11
C TYR A 127 -6.40 -13.91 20.61
N ALA A 128 -6.95 -12.77 21.00
CA ALA A 128 -7.07 -12.36 22.40
C ALA A 128 -7.88 -13.35 23.23
N GLY A 129 -9.01 -13.84 22.70
CA GLY A 129 -9.84 -14.84 23.38
C GLY A 129 -9.12 -16.16 23.65
N LYS A 130 -8.08 -16.50 22.89
CA LYS A 130 -7.22 -17.66 23.15
C LYS A 130 -6.39 -17.50 24.43
N TYR A 131 -6.09 -16.27 24.81
CA TYR A 131 -5.30 -15.90 25.99
C TYR A 131 -6.19 -15.32 27.12
N GLY A 132 -7.53 -15.39 26.99
CA GLY A 132 -8.45 -14.92 28.03
C GLY A 132 -8.71 -13.40 28.04
N GLU A 133 -8.02 -12.64 27.19
CA GLU A 133 -8.24 -11.22 26.96
C GLU A 133 -9.45 -10.99 26.03
N LYS A 134 -10.25 -9.95 26.30
CA LYS A 134 -11.37 -9.53 25.44
C LYS A 134 -11.10 -8.14 24.88
N ILE A 135 -11.35 -7.98 23.58
CA ILE A 135 -11.40 -6.67 22.96
C ILE A 135 -12.72 -6.00 23.31
N GLU A 136 -12.67 -5.06 24.23
CA GLU A 136 -13.79 -4.17 24.53
C GLU A 136 -13.71 -2.94 23.64
N ILE A 137 -14.18 -3.05 22.39
CA ILE A 137 -14.36 -1.89 21.53
C ILE A 137 -15.79 -1.90 21.00
N SER A 138 -16.48 -0.78 21.21
CA SER A 138 -17.84 -0.60 20.72
C SER A 138 -17.86 -0.52 19.18
N PRO A 139 -18.83 -1.19 18.50
CA PRO A 139 -19.03 -1.02 17.07
C PRO A 139 -19.23 0.44 16.65
N GLU A 140 -19.83 1.26 17.51
CA GLU A 140 -20.02 2.69 17.30
C GLU A 140 -18.71 3.47 17.35
N GLU A 141 -17.81 3.16 18.29
CA GLU A 141 -16.46 3.78 18.35
C GLU A 141 -15.65 3.47 17.10
N ILE A 142 -15.63 2.21 16.66
CA ILE A 142 -14.95 1.80 15.41
C ILE A 142 -15.50 2.60 14.23
N LYS A 143 -16.83 2.72 14.14
CA LYS A 143 -17.48 3.46 13.05
C LYS A 143 -17.09 4.94 13.06
N ASN A 144 -16.99 5.56 14.22
CA ASN A 144 -16.58 6.96 14.35
C ASN A 144 -15.12 7.15 13.91
N LEU A 145 -14.21 6.27 14.35
CA LEU A 145 -12.79 6.31 14.00
C LEU A 145 -12.54 6.08 12.50
N ILE A 146 -13.32 5.20 11.86
CA ILE A 146 -13.25 4.99 10.41
C ILE A 146 -13.72 6.23 9.65
N ASN A 147 -14.79 6.88 10.13
CA ASN A 147 -15.39 7.99 9.41
C ASN A 147 -14.61 9.30 9.54
N ASP A 148 -13.74 9.43 10.54
CA ASP A 148 -12.78 10.52 10.63
C ASP A 148 -11.66 10.32 9.59
N PRO A 149 -11.59 11.16 8.52
CA PRO A 149 -10.60 11.01 7.46
C PRO A 149 -9.17 11.33 7.89
N ASP A 150 -8.98 12.10 8.97
CA ASP A 150 -7.69 12.58 9.45
C ASP A 150 -7.14 11.73 10.61
N PHE A 151 -7.97 10.84 11.16
CA PHE A 151 -7.56 9.93 12.23
C PHE A 151 -6.42 9.00 11.78
N LYS A 152 -5.35 9.01 12.58
CA LYS A 152 -4.23 8.08 12.55
C LYS A 152 -3.88 7.69 13.98
N GLY A 153 -3.70 6.40 14.23
CA GLY A 153 -3.38 5.92 15.57
C GLY A 153 -3.82 4.49 15.84
N ARG A 154 -3.50 4.04 17.05
CA ARG A 154 -3.87 2.71 17.56
C ARG A 154 -5.38 2.64 17.80
N ILE A 155 -5.96 1.54 17.35
CA ILE A 155 -7.36 1.18 17.55
C ILE A 155 -7.51 -0.07 18.42
N VAL A 156 -6.51 -0.96 18.40
CA VAL A 156 -6.44 -2.14 19.28
C VAL A 156 -5.05 -2.18 19.88
N ASP A 157 -4.96 -2.38 21.19
CA ASP A 157 -3.72 -2.65 21.92
C ASP A 157 -4.06 -3.61 23.07
N ILE A 158 -3.70 -4.88 22.88
CA ILE A 158 -3.94 -5.97 23.82
C ILE A 158 -2.58 -6.41 24.30
N ASN A 159 -2.42 -6.55 25.62
CA ASN A 159 -1.16 -6.93 26.23
C ASN A 159 -1.41 -7.97 27.32
N ASP A 160 -1.20 -9.23 26.96
CA ASP A 160 -1.19 -10.34 27.91
C ASP A 160 0.22 -10.50 28.47
N VAL A 161 0.37 -10.17 29.75
CA VAL A 161 1.65 -10.22 30.46
C VAL A 161 2.03 -11.66 30.82
N ASP A 162 1.04 -12.51 31.10
CA ASP A 162 1.27 -13.88 31.55
C ASP A 162 1.77 -14.76 30.40
N ASP A 163 1.21 -14.58 29.20
CA ASP A 163 1.60 -15.30 27.99
C ASP A 163 2.61 -14.53 27.11
N ASN A 164 2.98 -13.31 27.50
CA ASN A 164 3.90 -12.40 26.78
C ASN A 164 3.46 -12.16 25.33
N VAL A 165 2.19 -11.78 25.16
CA VAL A 165 1.54 -11.55 23.87
C VAL A 165 1.07 -10.12 23.76
N GLN A 166 1.47 -9.43 22.69
CA GLN A 166 0.97 -8.11 22.35
C GLN A 166 0.32 -8.11 20.97
N VAL A 167 -0.91 -7.61 20.87
CA VAL A 167 -1.64 -7.41 19.60
C VAL A 167 -1.92 -5.93 19.42
N VAL A 168 -1.37 -5.34 18.36
CA VAL A 168 -1.56 -3.93 18.03
C VAL A 168 -2.17 -3.82 16.63
N ILE A 169 -3.26 -3.04 16.53
CA ILE A 169 -3.81 -2.60 15.25
C ILE A 169 -3.83 -1.08 15.23
N GLU A 170 -3.27 -0.47 14.18
CA GLU A 170 -3.21 0.98 14.01
C GLU A 170 -3.55 1.41 12.57
N ILE A 171 -4.21 2.57 12.45
CA ILE A 171 -4.45 3.25 11.17
C ILE A 171 -3.26 4.18 10.88
N ILE A 172 -2.65 4.06 9.69
CA ILE A 172 -1.45 4.80 9.25
C ILE A 172 -1.66 5.67 8.02
#